data_AF-A0A9E5R423-F1
#
_entry.id   AF-A0A9E5R423-F1
#
_cell.length_a   1.000
_cell.length_b   1.000
_cell.length_c   1.000
_cell.angle_alpha   90.00
_cell.angle_beta   90.00
_cell.angle_gamma   90.00
#
_symmetry.space_group_name_H-M   'P 1'
#
loop_
_entity.id
_entity.type
_entity.pdbx_description
1 polymer ?
#
loop_
_entity_poly.entity_id
_entity_poly.type
_entity_poly.pdbx_seq_one_letter_code
_entity_poly.pdbx_strand_id
1 'polypeptide(L)'
;MENRFRIENRPAGNLPKKKISLDKEVESSPTAPYVPTRYIPYLLFWAALGVLYISNAHYAERMVRETARLEAEVENHRADYATLRAQFDAYTGKESEIAEKAKPLGLEEGKGKVQKLIIRKGAY
;
A
#
# COMPACT_ATOMS: atom_id res chain seq x y z
N MET A 1 30.19 -74.63 -58.84
CA MET A 1 28.96 -73.94 -58.42
C MET A 1 28.02 -74.98 -57.83
N GLU A 2 27.99 -75.14 -56.50
CA GLU A 2 26.94 -75.88 -55.80
C GLU A 2 26.73 -75.22 -54.44
N ASN A 3 25.61 -74.52 -54.26
CA ASN A 3 25.17 -74.07 -52.94
C ASN A 3 24.24 -75.12 -52.35
N ARG A 4 24.65 -75.71 -51.23
CA ARG A 4 23.86 -76.64 -50.41
C ARG A 4 22.94 -75.83 -49.50
N PHE A 5 21.75 -75.46 -49.98
CA PHE A 5 20.70 -74.95 -49.09
C PHE A 5 20.07 -76.12 -48.33
N ARG A 6 20.67 -76.47 -47.19
CA ARG A 6 20.09 -77.36 -46.19
C ARG A 6 19.10 -76.54 -45.36
N ILE A 7 17.81 -76.76 -45.59
CA ILE A 7 16.75 -76.17 -44.78
C ILE A 7 16.73 -76.90 -43.44
N GLU A 8 17.22 -76.21 -42.39
CA GLU A 8 17.19 -76.71 -41.02
C GLU A 8 15.84 -76.38 -40.39
N ASN A 9 15.03 -77.41 -40.14
CA ASN A 9 13.77 -77.29 -39.41
C ASN A 9 14.07 -77.02 -37.92
N ARG A 10 14.12 -75.76 -37.50
CA ARG A 10 14.05 -75.43 -36.07
C ARG A 10 12.64 -75.72 -35.55
N PRO A 11 12.46 -76.49 -34.48
CA PRO A 11 11.15 -76.57 -33.83
C PRO A 11 10.77 -75.18 -33.30
N ALA A 12 9.53 -74.78 -33.54
CA ALA A 12 8.97 -73.52 -33.07
C ALA A 12 9.15 -73.42 -31.54
N GLY A 13 10.08 -72.57 -31.11
CA GLY A 13 10.28 -72.25 -29.70
C GLY A 13 9.02 -71.57 -29.17
N ASN A 14 8.48 -72.11 -28.08
CA ASN A 14 7.33 -71.53 -27.39
C ASN A 14 7.67 -70.10 -26.94
N LEU A 15 7.10 -69.10 -27.61
CA LEU A 15 7.12 -67.73 -27.11
C LEU A 15 6.29 -67.67 -25.82
N PRO A 16 6.78 -67.03 -24.74
CA PRO A 16 5.98 -66.86 -23.54
C PRO A 16 4.76 -65.99 -23.88
N LYS A 17 3.57 -66.59 -23.85
CA LYS A 17 2.31 -65.86 -23.91
C LYS A 17 2.21 -65.00 -22.65
N LYS A 18 2.62 -63.74 -22.74
CA LYS A 18 2.33 -62.73 -21.71
C LYS A 18 0.82 -62.51 -21.70
N LYS A 19 0.10 -63.28 -20.88
CA LYS A 19 -1.27 -62.96 -20.49
C LYS A 19 -1.20 -61.68 -19.69
N ILE A 20 -1.53 -60.56 -20.33
CA ILE A 20 -1.82 -59.31 -19.65
C ILE A 20 -3.10 -59.59 -18.87
N SER A 21 -2.98 -59.70 -17.54
CA SER A 21 -4.09 -59.85 -16.61
C SER A 21 -5.12 -58.76 -16.89
N LEU A 22 -6.29 -59.20 -17.35
CA LEU A 22 -7.45 -58.40 -17.75
C LEU A 22 -8.55 -58.49 -16.68
N ASP A 23 -8.13 -58.62 -15.44
CA ASP A 23 -8.91 -58.55 -14.22
C ASP A 23 -8.43 -57.33 -13.44
N LYS A 24 -8.70 -56.16 -14.02
CA LYS A 24 -8.83 -54.96 -13.20
C LYS A 24 -10.17 -55.10 -12.50
N GLU A 25 -10.13 -55.43 -11.23
CA GLU A 25 -11.24 -55.24 -10.29
C GLU A 25 -11.77 -53.83 -10.46
N VAL A 26 -12.89 -53.74 -11.18
CA VAL A 26 -13.80 -52.61 -11.16
C VAL A 26 -14.68 -52.83 -9.94
N GLU A 27 -14.15 -52.51 -8.77
CA GLU A 27 -14.96 -52.44 -7.56
C GLU A 27 -14.75 -51.09 -6.87
N SER A 28 -15.64 -50.17 -7.27
CA SER A 28 -16.22 -49.08 -6.48
C SER A 28 -15.30 -48.23 -5.60
N SER A 29 -14.49 -47.37 -6.24
CA SER A 29 -14.03 -46.14 -5.56
C SER A 29 -15.18 -45.10 -5.60
N PRO A 30 -15.68 -44.60 -4.44
CA PRO A 30 -16.42 -43.35 -4.44
C PRO A 30 -15.38 -42.28 -4.74
N THR A 31 -15.38 -41.77 -5.97
CA THR A 31 -14.42 -40.76 -6.44
C THR A 31 -14.68 -39.42 -5.75
N ALA A 32 -14.27 -39.32 -4.49
CA ALA A 32 -13.91 -38.05 -3.89
C ALA A 32 -12.54 -37.64 -4.50
N PRO A 33 -12.38 -36.42 -5.03
CA PRO A 33 -11.09 -35.98 -5.53
C PRO A 33 -10.11 -35.90 -4.34
N TYR A 34 -9.20 -36.87 -4.24
CA TYR A 34 -8.20 -36.91 -3.18
C TYR A 34 -7.15 -35.83 -3.46
N VAL A 35 -7.32 -34.65 -2.87
CA VAL A 35 -6.30 -33.60 -2.89
C VAL A 35 -5.10 -34.12 -2.08
N PRO A 36 -3.89 -34.22 -2.65
CA PRO A 36 -2.74 -34.67 -1.89
C PRO A 36 -2.51 -33.70 -0.72
N THR A 37 -2.56 -34.22 0.51
CA THR A 37 -2.52 -33.45 1.77
C THR A 37 -1.27 -32.55 1.88
N ARG A 38 -0.24 -32.84 1.07
CA ARG A 38 0.99 -32.06 0.95
C ARG A 38 0.80 -30.66 0.37
N TYR A 39 -0.24 -30.42 -0.44
CA TYR A 39 -0.48 -29.11 -1.09
C TYR A 39 -1.42 -28.19 -0.30
N ILE A 40 -2.15 -28.74 0.67
CA ILE A 40 -3.07 -27.99 1.54
C ILE A 40 -2.40 -26.77 2.22
N PRO A 41 -1.21 -26.88 2.85
CA PRO A 41 -0.58 -25.71 3.49
C PRO A 41 -0.16 -24.63 2.49
N TYR A 42 0.25 -25.01 1.27
CA TYR A 42 0.61 -24.05 0.22
C TYR A 42 -0.62 -23.31 -0.31
N LEU A 43 -1.74 -24.00 -0.49
CA LEU A 43 -2.99 -23.38 -0.93
C LEU A 43 -3.53 -22.40 0.13
N LEU A 44 -3.44 -22.77 1.41
CA LEU A 44 -3.76 -21.87 2.52
C LEU A 44 -2.87 -20.63 2.56
N PHE A 45 -1.57 -20.78 2.28
CA PHE A 45 -0.66 -19.65 2.20
C PHE A 45 -1.07 -18.66 1.10
N TRP A 46 -1.38 -19.14 -0.10
CA TRP A 46 -1.87 -18.29 -1.19
C TRP A 46 -3.23 -17.67 -0.90
N ALA A 47 -4.14 -18.41 -0.25
CA ALA A 47 -5.42 -17.86 0.19
C ALA A 47 -5.22 -16.74 1.22
N ALA A 48 -4.32 -16.90 2.18
CA ALA A 48 -3.98 -15.88 3.17
C ALA A 48 -3.38 -14.63 2.50
N LEU A 49 -2.49 -14.80 1.52
CA LEU A 49 -1.97 -13.70 0.70
C LEU A 49 -3.08 -13.01 -0.09
N GLY A 50 -4.03 -13.76 -0.65
CA GLY A 50 -5.18 -13.20 -1.35
C GLY A 50 -6.06 -12.32 -0.44
N VAL A 51 -6.34 -12.79 0.77
CA VAL A 51 -7.09 -11.99 1.77
C VAL A 51 -6.32 -10.73 2.16
N LEU A 52 -5.00 -10.84 2.41
CA LEU A 52 -4.16 -9.67 2.70
C LEU A 52 -4.15 -8.67 1.55
N TYR A 53 -4.09 -9.15 0.31
CA TYR A 53 -4.11 -8.30 -0.88
C TYR A 53 -5.44 -7.54 -1.03
N ILE A 54 -6.57 -8.25 -0.95
CA ILE A 54 -7.90 -7.64 -1.03
C ILE A 54 -8.10 -6.64 0.11
N SER A 55 -7.66 -7.00 1.32
CA SER A 55 -7.73 -6.10 2.48
C SER A 55 -6.94 -4.82 2.20
N ASN A 56 -5.68 -4.94 1.79
CA ASN A 56 -4.82 -3.78 1.55
C ASN A 56 -5.35 -2.88 0.42
N ALA A 57 -5.88 -3.47 -0.65
CA ALA A 57 -6.53 -2.73 -1.74
C ALA A 57 -7.75 -1.94 -1.26
N HIS A 58 -8.59 -2.53 -0.40
CA HIS A 58 -9.77 -1.87 0.16
C HIS A 58 -9.41 -0.73 1.12
N TYR A 59 -8.31 -0.86 1.88
CA TYR A 59 -7.80 0.22 2.72
C TYR A 59 -7.27 1.39 1.88
N ALA A 60 -6.58 1.12 0.77
CA ALA A 60 -6.05 2.16 -0.10
C ALA A 60 -7.17 3.04 -0.70
N GLU A 61 -8.29 2.45 -1.12
CA GLU A 61 -9.41 3.23 -1.68
C GLU A 61 -10.05 4.17 -0.64
N ARG A 62 -10.18 3.73 0.61
CA ARG A 62 -10.69 4.57 1.71
C ARG A 62 -9.71 5.67 2.06
N MET A 63 -8.42 5.33 2.15
CA MET A 63 -7.37 6.30 2.46
C MET A 63 -7.30 7.43 1.43
N VAL A 64 -7.40 7.14 0.14
CA VAL A 64 -7.34 8.18 -0.92
C VAL A 64 -8.47 9.20 -0.76
N ARG A 65 -9.69 8.76 -0.45
CA ARG A 65 -10.83 9.68 -0.24
C ARG A 65 -10.66 10.50 1.04
N GLU A 66 -10.14 9.89 2.08
CA GLU A 66 -9.89 10.56 3.36
C GLU A 66 -8.77 11.59 3.25
N THR A 67 -7.67 11.26 2.55
CA THR A 67 -6.58 12.21 2.26
C THR A 67 -7.10 13.42 1.49
N ALA A 68 -7.90 13.22 0.45
CA ALA A 68 -8.49 14.34 -0.30
C ALA A 68 -9.38 15.24 0.55
N ARG A 69 -10.14 14.67 1.50
CA ARG A 69 -10.96 15.45 2.45
C ARG A 69 -10.08 16.24 3.43
N LEU A 70 -9.06 15.59 3.99
CA LEU A 70 -8.12 16.22 4.92
C LEU A 70 -7.35 17.36 4.24
N GLU A 71 -6.92 17.19 2.99
CA GLU A 71 -6.28 18.24 2.20
C GLU A 71 -7.20 19.46 2.03
N ALA A 72 -8.49 19.24 1.72
CA ALA A 72 -9.46 20.33 1.62
C ALA A 72 -9.67 21.05 2.97
N GLU A 73 -9.66 20.31 4.09
CA GLU A 73 -9.80 20.88 5.43
C GLU A 73 -8.57 21.72 5.83
N VAL A 74 -7.36 21.25 5.51
CA VAL A 74 -6.12 22.01 5.71
C VAL A 74 -6.11 23.29 4.86
N GLU A 75 -6.56 23.22 3.60
CA GLU A 75 -6.62 24.40 2.74
C GLU A 75 -7.62 25.44 3.26
N ASN A 76 -8.78 25.00 3.75
CA ASN A 76 -9.75 25.91 4.40
C ASN A 76 -9.14 26.60 5.63
N HIS A 77 -8.48 25.85 6.51
CA HIS A 77 -7.78 26.43 7.66
C HIS A 77 -6.67 27.41 7.26
N ARG A 78 -5.96 27.11 6.17
CA ARG A 78 -4.93 27.99 5.63
C ARG A 78 -5.52 29.29 5.08
N ALA A 79 -6.66 29.22 4.40
CA ALA A 79 -7.38 30.38 3.90
C ALA A 79 -7.90 31.27 5.05
N ASP A 80 -8.44 30.66 6.11
CA ASP A 80 -8.86 31.38 7.31
C ASP A 80 -7.68 32.10 7.98
N TYR A 81 -6.54 31.41 8.13
CA TYR A 81 -5.32 32.02 8.66
C TYR A 81 -4.82 33.16 7.78
N ALA A 82 -4.79 32.98 6.46
CA ALA A 82 -4.36 34.02 5.52
C ALA A 82 -5.26 35.25 5.59
N THR A 83 -6.58 35.05 5.72
CA THR A 83 -7.56 36.12 5.86
C THR A 83 -7.38 36.86 7.18
N LEU A 84 -7.23 36.13 8.29
CA LEU A 84 -7.01 36.71 9.61
C LEU A 84 -5.68 37.49 9.66
N ARG A 85 -4.64 36.93 9.04
CA ARG A 85 -3.34 37.59 8.91
C ARG A 85 -3.44 38.88 8.10
N ALA A 86 -4.14 38.85 6.96
CA ALA A 86 -4.37 40.03 6.14
C ALA A 86 -5.15 41.11 6.90
N GLN A 87 -6.15 40.74 7.69
CA GLN A 87 -6.86 41.68 8.56
C GLN A 87 -5.94 42.28 9.63
N PHE A 88 -5.11 41.46 10.27
CA PHE A 88 -4.15 41.92 11.26
C PHE A 88 -3.11 42.87 10.65
N ASP A 89 -2.52 42.51 9.52
CA ASP A 89 -1.54 43.35 8.81
C ASP A 89 -2.21 44.65 8.30
N ALA A 90 -3.47 44.61 7.88
CA ALA A 90 -4.24 45.81 7.56
C ALA A 90 -4.50 46.70 8.78
N TYR A 91 -4.66 46.12 9.98
CA TYR A 91 -4.77 46.87 11.23
C TYR A 91 -3.41 47.49 11.64
N THR A 92 -2.30 46.79 11.47
CA THR A 92 -0.96 47.36 11.62
C THR A 92 -0.72 48.48 10.60
N GLY A 93 -1.22 48.34 9.36
CA GLY A 93 -1.22 49.43 8.37
C GLY A 93 -2.05 50.66 8.79
N LYS A 94 -3.10 50.46 9.60
CA LYS A 94 -3.88 51.55 10.22
C LYS A 94 -3.17 52.22 11.38
N GLU A 95 -2.01 51.75 11.85
CA GLU A 95 -1.20 52.50 12.83
C GLU A 95 -0.84 53.88 12.30
N SER A 96 -0.60 54.02 10.98
CA SER A 96 -0.39 55.32 10.34
C SER A 96 -1.65 56.20 10.32
N GLU A 97 -2.85 55.61 10.17
CA GLU A 97 -4.13 56.35 10.27
C GLU A 97 -4.48 56.72 11.71
N ILE A 98 -4.14 55.86 12.67
CA ILE A 98 -4.29 56.13 14.11
C ILE A 98 -3.32 57.24 14.52
N ALA A 99 -2.07 57.23 14.03
CA ALA A 99 -1.11 58.30 14.23
C ALA A 99 -1.61 59.62 13.64
N GLU A 100 -2.22 59.59 12.44
CA GLU A 100 -2.79 60.80 11.82
C GLU A 100 -4.00 61.34 12.60
N LYS A 101 -4.88 60.47 13.10
CA LYS A 101 -6.03 60.86 13.95
C LYS A 101 -5.61 61.27 15.36
N ALA A 102 -4.45 60.85 15.84
CA ALA A 102 -3.89 61.24 17.14
C ALA A 102 -3.08 62.55 17.10
N LYS A 103 -2.62 63.00 15.92
CA LYS A 103 -1.98 64.33 15.73
C LYS A 103 -2.79 65.53 16.28
N PRO A 104 -4.11 65.67 16.05
CA PRO A 104 -4.88 66.77 16.63
C PRO A 104 -4.99 66.72 18.16
N LEU A 105 -4.68 65.58 18.78
CA LEU A 105 -4.61 65.42 20.24
C LEU A 105 -3.20 65.72 20.79
N GLY A 106 -2.23 66.12 19.95
CA GLY A 106 -0.87 66.46 20.36
C GLY A 106 0.02 65.25 20.67
N LEU A 107 -0.40 64.04 20.28
CA LEU A 107 0.35 62.79 20.51
C LEU A 107 1.21 62.49 19.27
N GLU A 108 2.54 62.45 19.46
CA GLU A 108 3.50 62.09 18.41
C GLU A 108 3.86 60.60 18.45
N GLU A 109 4.01 60.01 17.27
CA GLU A 109 4.42 58.62 17.11
C GLU A 109 5.86 58.43 17.60
N GLY A 110 6.06 57.57 18.60
CA GLY A 110 7.37 57.27 19.16
C GLY A 110 8.27 56.55 18.16
N LYS A 111 9.07 57.29 17.38
CA LYS A 111 10.10 56.79 16.45
C LYS A 111 11.32 56.16 17.15
N GLY A 112 11.14 55.63 18.36
CA GLY A 112 12.20 55.04 19.16
C GLY A 112 12.38 53.57 18.83
N LYS A 113 13.49 53.22 18.18
CA LYS A 113 13.91 51.82 18.01
C LYS A 113 13.90 51.12 19.38
N VAL A 114 13.20 49.99 19.48
CA VAL A 114 13.03 49.20 20.73
C VAL A 114 14.38 49.03 21.42
N GLN A 115 14.55 49.65 22.59
CA GLN A 115 15.79 49.55 23.35
C GLN A 115 15.77 48.27 24.18
N LYS A 116 16.70 47.36 23.91
CA LYS A 116 16.88 46.14 24.69
C LYS A 116 17.44 46.52 26.07
N LEU A 117 16.63 46.39 27.12
CA LEU A 117 17.10 46.50 28.49
C LEU A 117 18.01 45.30 28.80
N ILE A 118 19.32 45.50 28.74
CA ILE A 118 20.29 44.51 29.21
C ILE A 118 20.43 44.70 30.71
N ILE A 119 19.72 43.90 31.49
CA ILE A 119 19.90 43.84 32.94
C ILE A 119 21.22 43.10 33.19
N ARG A 120 22.25 43.81 33.63
CA ARG A 120 23.45 43.17 34.20
C ARG A 120 23.04 42.51 35.52
N LYS A 121 22.97 41.18 35.54
CA LYS A 121 22.92 40.41 36.78
C LYS A 121 24.20 40.71 37.56
N GLY A 122 24.11 41.46 38.65
CA GLY A 122 25.25 41.70 39.52
C GLY A 122 25.17 42.88 40.50
N ALA A 123 23.99 43.41 40.80
CA ALA A 123 23.81 44.35 41.91
C ALA A 123 22.50 44.04 42.62
N TYR A 124 22.52 42.95 43.39
CA TYR A 124 21.69 42.79 44.57
C TYR A 124 22.61 42.87 45.78
#